data_AF-A0A507E259-F1
#
_entry.id   AF-A0A507E259-F1
#
_cell.length_a   1.000
_cell.length_b   1.000
_cell.length_c   1.000
_cell.angle_alpha   90.00
_cell.angle_beta   90.00
_cell.angle_gamma   90.00
#
_symmetry.space_group_name_H-M   'P 1'
#
loop_
_entity.id
_entity.type
_entity.pdbx_description
1 polymer ?
#
loop_
_entity_poly.entity_id
_entity_poly.type
_entity_poly.pdbx_seq_one_letter_code
_entity_poly.pdbx_strand_id
1 'polypeptide(L)'
;MVKVVVLLLLALFASVSAITAAQPSRVVELTDENFDGLVGTGQWVVEFYATWCGACKKFAPEYENLARAVHNDLPQVRIGKVDIDKNSGLASRFMVTRLPTLYHVDEKTVRNFEVGRSASTIYDYLTEEKWRKVDPWSDVTSPFSLGPRVLGQVGMFGQQLSSLGKTFMELPSWAIGAIGLGTLLVMGALGRFMAPTLPAAPTKPESKKKK
;
A
#
# COMPACT_ATOMS: atom_id res chain seq x y z
N MET A 1 58.25 -13.11 28.48
CA MET A 1 58.07 -11.99 27.53
C MET A 1 57.27 -12.40 26.29
N VAL A 2 57.59 -13.52 25.61
CA VAL A 2 56.89 -13.99 24.39
C VAL A 2 55.38 -14.24 24.56
N LYS A 3 54.95 -14.82 25.69
CA LYS A 3 53.52 -15.12 25.96
C LYS A 3 52.62 -13.87 26.05
N VAL A 4 53.16 -12.74 26.50
CA VAL A 4 52.42 -11.48 26.65
C VAL A 4 52.23 -10.80 25.28
N VAL A 5 53.25 -10.88 24.42
CA VAL A 5 53.20 -10.36 23.05
C VAL A 5 52.22 -11.16 22.19
N VAL A 6 52.17 -12.50 22.35
CA VAL A 6 51.22 -13.36 21.63
C VAL A 6 49.77 -13.10 22.06
N LEU A 7 49.52 -12.85 23.35
CA LEU A 7 48.18 -12.51 23.84
C LEU A 7 47.69 -11.13 23.36
N LEU A 8 48.59 -10.15 23.28
CA LEU A 8 48.26 -8.82 22.73
C LEU A 8 48.00 -8.88 21.22
N LEU A 9 48.74 -9.70 20.47
CA LEU A 9 48.53 -9.89 19.03
C LEU A 9 47.23 -10.64 18.71
N LEU A 10 46.85 -11.62 19.54
CA LEU A 10 45.55 -12.31 19.41
C LEU A 10 44.37 -11.40 19.75
N ALA A 11 44.51 -10.52 20.75
CA ALA A 11 43.48 -9.54 21.10
C ALA A 11 43.28 -8.48 20.00
N LEU A 12 44.37 -8.06 19.33
CA LEU A 12 44.29 -7.17 18.17
C LEU A 12 43.62 -7.86 16.97
N PHE A 13 43.91 -9.14 16.71
CA PHE A 13 43.28 -9.89 15.61
C PHE A 13 41.77 -10.13 15.83
N ALA A 14 41.34 -10.28 17.09
CA ALA A 14 39.92 -10.42 17.43
C ALA A 14 39.10 -9.14 17.23
N SER A 15 39.74 -7.96 17.26
CA SER A 15 39.05 -6.67 17.07
C SER A 15 38.76 -6.32 15.60
N VAL A 16 39.46 -6.94 14.64
CA VAL A 16 39.33 -6.63 13.21
C VAL A 16 38.15 -7.36 12.54
N SER A 17 37.65 -8.44 13.13
CA SER A 17 36.64 -9.30 12.47
C SER A 17 35.18 -8.83 12.63
N ALA A 18 34.91 -7.73 13.34
CA ALA A 18 33.55 -7.34 13.72
C ALA A 18 33.00 -6.09 12.98
N ILE A 19 33.63 -5.64 11.90
CA ILE A 19 33.08 -4.58 11.04
C ILE A 19 32.57 -5.20 9.74
N THR A 20 31.58 -6.10 9.83
CA THR A 20 30.65 -6.27 8.71
C THR A 20 29.62 -5.17 8.87
N ALA A 21 29.95 -3.99 8.36
CA ALA A 21 28.97 -2.92 8.24
C ALA A 21 27.85 -3.44 7.34
N ALA A 22 26.68 -3.72 7.94
CA ALA A 22 25.45 -3.94 7.20
C ALA A 22 25.26 -2.69 6.32
N GLN A 23 25.54 -2.84 5.02
CA GLN A 23 25.40 -1.75 4.07
C GLN A 23 23.95 -1.26 4.10
N PRO A 24 23.70 0.06 4.04
CA PRO A 24 22.35 0.58 3.97
C PRO A 24 21.63 -0.07 2.77
N SER A 25 20.44 -0.62 3.01
CA SER A 25 19.61 -1.21 1.95
C SER A 25 19.38 -0.16 0.87
N ARG A 26 19.72 -0.48 -0.38
CA ARG A 26 19.50 0.42 -1.53
C ARG A 26 18.04 0.39 -2.00
N VAL A 27 17.23 -0.52 -1.46
CA VAL A 27 15.80 -0.60 -1.72
C VAL A 27 15.07 0.48 -0.92
N VAL A 28 14.31 1.32 -1.61
CA VAL A 28 13.52 2.40 -1.01
C VAL A 28 12.18 1.85 -0.50
N GLU A 29 11.79 2.17 0.73
CA GLU A 29 10.46 1.84 1.24
C GLU A 29 9.43 2.85 0.72
N LEU A 30 8.48 2.35 -0.06
CA LEU A 30 7.40 3.13 -0.64
C LEU A 30 6.14 2.99 0.22
N THR A 31 5.53 4.13 0.52
CA THR A 31 4.34 4.25 1.36
C THR A 31 3.23 4.97 0.61
N ASP A 32 1.99 4.85 1.10
CA ASP A 32 0.82 5.57 0.54
C ASP A 32 1.07 7.09 0.40
N GLU A 33 1.89 7.68 1.28
CA GLU A 33 2.19 9.11 1.31
C GLU A 33 3.29 9.53 0.34
N ASN A 34 4.33 8.70 0.16
CA ASN A 34 5.51 9.07 -0.62
C ASN A 34 5.45 8.60 -2.08
N PHE A 35 4.57 7.64 -2.40
CA PHE A 35 4.55 6.94 -3.68
C PHE A 35 4.35 7.89 -4.87
N ASP A 36 3.33 8.75 -4.80
CA ASP A 36 2.99 9.65 -5.91
C ASP A 36 4.12 10.67 -6.18
N GLY A 37 4.83 11.12 -5.14
CA GLY A 37 5.94 12.07 -5.28
C GLY A 37 7.24 11.46 -5.77
N LEU A 38 7.51 10.20 -5.43
CA LEU A 38 8.76 9.51 -5.81
C LEU A 38 8.64 8.76 -7.14
N VAL A 39 7.55 8.01 -7.30
CA VAL A 39 7.38 7.04 -8.40
C VAL A 39 6.84 7.69 -9.67
N GLY A 40 6.07 8.78 -9.54
CA GLY A 40 5.52 9.52 -10.69
C GLY A 40 6.56 10.20 -11.58
N THR A 41 7.83 10.20 -11.17
CA THR A 41 8.96 10.77 -11.92
C THR A 41 10.11 9.77 -12.01
N GLY A 42 10.47 9.35 -13.23
CA GLY A 42 11.58 8.43 -13.50
C GLY A 42 11.18 6.95 -13.53
N GLN A 43 12.19 6.08 -13.58
CA GLN A 43 12.01 4.64 -13.71
C GLN A 43 12.14 3.93 -12.36
N TRP A 44 11.16 3.09 -12.07
CA TRP A 44 11.08 2.34 -10.83
C TRP A 44 10.72 0.88 -11.07
N VAL A 45 11.31 0.00 -10.28
CA VAL A 45 10.80 -1.36 -10.08
C VAL A 45 10.26 -1.42 -8.67
N VAL A 46 8.98 -1.75 -8.54
CA VAL A 46 8.26 -1.79 -7.26
C VAL A 46 7.86 -3.22 -6.94
N GLU A 47 8.34 -3.74 -5.81
CA GLU A 47 7.91 -5.02 -5.24
C GLU A 47 6.79 -4.81 -4.22
N PHE A 48 5.68 -5.52 -4.39
CA PHE A 48 4.66 -5.67 -3.36
C PHE A 48 4.89 -6.97 -2.59
N TYR A 49 5.08 -6.85 -1.26
CA TYR A 49 5.39 -7.96 -0.38
C TYR A 49 4.56 -7.92 0.91
N ALA A 50 4.60 -9.03 1.66
CA ALA A 50 4.03 -9.11 3.00
C ALA A 50 4.95 -9.89 3.96
N THR A 51 4.93 -9.52 5.24
CA THR A 51 5.81 -10.08 6.27
C THR A 51 5.49 -11.55 6.62
N TRP A 52 4.28 -12.01 6.34
CA TRP A 52 3.84 -13.39 6.55
C TRP A 52 4.09 -14.29 5.32
N CYS A 53 4.44 -13.72 4.17
CA CYS A 53 4.61 -14.48 2.93
C CYS A 53 5.99 -15.17 2.87
N GLY A 54 6.01 -16.51 2.92
CA GLY A 54 7.25 -17.28 2.85
C GLY A 54 8.03 -17.12 1.54
N ALA A 55 7.36 -16.91 0.41
CA ALA A 55 8.01 -16.68 -0.88
C ALA A 55 8.72 -15.31 -0.92
N CYS A 56 8.08 -14.27 -0.37
CA CYS A 56 8.68 -12.93 -0.27
C CYS A 56 9.97 -12.95 0.58
N LYS A 57 9.96 -13.67 1.71
CA LYS A 57 11.15 -13.80 2.58
C LYS A 57 12.35 -14.41 1.87
N LYS A 58 12.13 -15.36 0.97
CA LYS A 58 13.20 -15.99 0.18
C LYS A 58 13.74 -15.05 -0.90
N PHE A 59 12.89 -14.20 -1.46
CA PHE A 59 13.25 -13.29 -2.54
C PHE A 59 13.90 -11.99 -2.04
N ALA A 60 13.60 -11.55 -0.81
CA ALA A 60 14.17 -10.34 -0.20
C ALA A 60 15.71 -10.17 -0.35
N PRO A 61 16.57 -11.18 -0.05
CA PRO A 61 18.01 -11.03 -0.24
C PRO A 61 18.43 -10.89 -1.70
N GLU A 62 17.73 -11.55 -2.62
CA GLU A 62 17.98 -11.40 -4.06
C GLU A 62 17.60 -9.99 -4.54
N TYR A 63 16.47 -9.47 -4.05
CA TYR A 63 16.00 -8.14 -4.39
C TYR A 63 16.95 -7.02 -3.90
N GLU A 64 17.52 -7.17 -2.70
CA GLU A 64 18.56 -6.25 -2.20
C GLU A 64 19.85 -6.30 -3.04
N ASN A 65 20.24 -7.50 -3.53
CA ASN A 65 21.39 -7.64 -4.42
C ASN A 65 21.12 -6.98 -5.79
N LEU A 66 19.92 -7.17 -6.34
CA LEU A 66 19.47 -6.47 -7.54
C LEU A 66 19.55 -4.95 -7.35
N ALA A 67 19.04 -4.43 -6.23
CA ALA A 67 19.08 -3.00 -5.95
C ALA A 67 20.50 -2.44 -5.92
N ARG A 68 21.46 -3.20 -5.40
CA ARG A 68 22.87 -2.82 -5.42
C ARG A 68 23.44 -2.79 -6.84
N ALA A 69 23.16 -3.80 -7.65
CA ALA A 69 23.63 -3.87 -9.04
C ALA A 69 23.03 -2.74 -9.89
N VAL A 70 21.71 -2.57 -9.83
CA VAL A 70 20.97 -1.53 -10.57
C VAL A 70 21.45 -0.13 -10.17
N HIS A 71 21.68 0.13 -8.88
CA HIS A 71 22.17 1.45 -8.44
C HIS A 71 23.55 1.81 -9.03
N ASN A 72 24.41 0.81 -9.27
CA ASN A 72 25.74 1.04 -9.82
C ASN A 72 25.72 1.14 -11.35
N ASP A 73 24.95 0.28 -12.02
CA ASP A 73 25.01 0.13 -13.48
C ASP A 73 23.94 0.96 -14.22
N LEU A 74 22.79 1.20 -13.59
CA LEU A 74 21.62 1.86 -14.15
C LEU A 74 21.11 2.97 -13.20
N PRO A 75 21.82 4.10 -13.08
CA PRO A 75 21.51 5.16 -12.11
C PRO A 75 20.12 5.80 -12.31
N GLN A 76 19.51 5.64 -13.49
CA GLN A 76 18.17 6.12 -13.81
C GLN A 76 17.04 5.25 -13.21
N VAL A 77 17.32 3.99 -12.88
CA VAL A 77 16.33 3.05 -12.34
C VAL A 77 16.45 2.96 -10.83
N ARG A 78 15.32 3.11 -10.13
CA ARG A 78 15.26 2.97 -8.67
C ARG A 78 14.47 1.74 -8.27
N ILE A 79 14.88 1.10 -7.19
CA ILE A 79 14.26 -0.13 -6.68
C ILE A 79 13.49 0.22 -5.39
N GLY A 80 12.22 -0.13 -5.35
CA GLY A 80 11.31 0.18 -4.25
C GLY A 80 10.52 -1.04 -3.78
N LYS A 81 10.14 -1.05 -2.51
CA LYS A 81 9.28 -2.10 -1.93
C LYS A 81 8.10 -1.49 -1.19
N VAL A 82 6.95 -2.16 -1.26
CA VAL A 82 5.70 -1.77 -0.59
C VAL A 82 5.22 -2.94 0.26
N ASP A 83 5.04 -2.68 1.56
CA ASP A 83 4.38 -3.60 2.48
C ASP A 83 2.86 -3.46 2.34
N ILE A 84 2.19 -4.50 1.85
CA ILE A 84 0.74 -4.45 1.63
C ILE A 84 -0.09 -4.43 2.92
N ASP A 85 0.47 -4.88 4.05
CA ASP A 85 -0.24 -4.91 5.34
C ASP A 85 -0.33 -3.49 5.93
N LYS A 86 0.68 -2.66 5.66
CA LYS A 86 0.75 -1.26 6.10
C LYS A 86 0.16 -0.28 5.10
N ASN A 87 0.25 -0.58 3.81
CA ASN A 87 -0.11 0.34 2.73
C ASN A 87 -1.28 -0.22 1.89
N SER A 88 -2.47 -0.29 2.50
CA SER A 88 -3.66 -0.85 1.86
C SER A 88 -4.19 -0.01 0.72
N GLY A 89 -3.90 1.30 0.70
CA GLY A 89 -4.27 2.19 -0.39
C GLY A 89 -3.56 1.78 -1.67
N LEU A 90 -2.24 1.65 -1.63
CA LEU A 90 -1.41 1.16 -2.74
C LEU A 90 -1.78 -0.26 -3.13
N ALA A 91 -1.98 -1.17 -2.16
CA ALA A 91 -2.38 -2.54 -2.45
C ALA A 91 -3.70 -2.61 -3.25
N SER A 92 -4.68 -1.78 -2.89
CA SER A 92 -5.98 -1.68 -3.57
C SER A 92 -5.85 -1.01 -4.93
N ARG A 93 -5.05 0.05 -5.02
CA ARG A 93 -4.81 0.86 -6.23
C ARG A 93 -4.08 0.07 -7.33
N PHE A 94 -3.18 -0.82 -6.95
CA PHE A 94 -2.50 -1.76 -7.85
C PHE A 94 -3.22 -3.11 -7.98
N MET A 95 -4.38 -3.28 -7.34
CA MET A 95 -5.18 -4.52 -7.33
C MET A 95 -4.31 -5.77 -7.07
N VAL A 96 -3.44 -5.70 -6.07
CA VAL A 96 -2.48 -6.77 -5.77
C VAL A 96 -3.22 -7.98 -5.21
N THR A 97 -3.28 -9.05 -6.00
CA THR A 97 -3.97 -10.30 -5.63
C THR A 97 -3.03 -11.43 -5.22
N ARG A 98 -1.76 -11.35 -5.63
CA ARG A 98 -0.74 -12.38 -5.41
C ARG A 98 0.57 -11.74 -4.97
N LEU A 99 1.38 -12.50 -4.24
CA LEU A 99 2.67 -12.04 -3.71
C LEU A 99 3.79 -13.07 -4.00
N PRO A 100 5.05 -12.63 -4.12
CA PRO A 100 5.40 -11.25 -4.45
C PRO A 100 4.96 -10.92 -5.89
N THR A 101 4.59 -9.66 -6.11
CA THR A 101 4.28 -9.10 -7.43
C THR A 101 5.16 -7.89 -7.68
N LEU A 102 5.72 -7.81 -8.88
CA LEU A 102 6.64 -6.76 -9.31
C LEU A 102 5.99 -5.93 -10.41
N TYR A 103 6.12 -4.62 -10.31
CA TYR A 103 5.70 -3.69 -11.35
C TYR A 103 6.88 -2.84 -11.80
N HIS A 104 7.00 -2.66 -13.11
CA HIS A 104 7.91 -1.67 -13.69
C HIS A 104 7.10 -0.41 -13.98
N VAL A 105 7.50 0.71 -13.38
CA VAL A 105 6.90 2.02 -13.59
C VAL A 105 7.91 2.89 -14.31
N ASP A 106 7.52 3.38 -15.48
CA ASP A 106 8.28 4.35 -16.27
C ASP A 106 7.43 5.61 -16.32
N GLU A 107 7.78 6.58 -15.48
CA GLU A 107 7.01 7.80 -15.20
C GLU A 107 5.58 7.50 -14.69
N LYS A 108 4.60 7.44 -15.60
CA LYS A 108 3.18 7.13 -15.27
C LYS A 108 2.70 5.85 -15.92
N THR A 109 3.55 5.21 -16.71
CA THR A 109 3.22 3.99 -17.43
C THR A 109 3.64 2.81 -16.58
N VAL A 110 2.65 2.02 -16.15
CA VAL A 110 2.87 0.82 -15.35
C VAL A 110 2.81 -0.41 -16.23
N ARG A 111 3.81 -1.28 -16.09
CA ARG A 111 3.91 -2.56 -16.77
C ARG A 111 4.02 -3.67 -15.74
N ASN A 112 3.25 -4.73 -15.93
CA ASN A 112 3.34 -5.90 -15.08
C ASN A 112 4.57 -6.73 -15.48
N PHE A 113 5.35 -7.13 -14.47
CA PHE A 113 6.52 -7.93 -14.66
C PHE A 113 6.20 -9.40 -14.33
N GLU A 114 5.99 -10.22 -15.35
CA GLU A 114 5.77 -11.67 -15.17
C GLU A 114 7.07 -12.49 -15.27
N VAL A 115 8.20 -11.85 -15.53
CA VAL A 115 9.47 -12.55 -15.70
C VAL A 115 9.93 -13.09 -14.35
N GLY A 116 10.62 -14.25 -14.37
CA GLY A 116 10.94 -15.03 -13.18
C GLY A 116 11.51 -14.21 -12.01
N ARG A 117 11.21 -14.64 -10.78
CA ARG A 117 11.57 -13.97 -9.51
C ARG A 117 13.06 -14.14 -9.16
N SER A 118 13.95 -13.94 -10.12
CA SER A 118 15.41 -13.97 -9.94
C SER A 118 15.97 -12.57 -10.16
N ALA A 119 16.91 -12.17 -9.30
CA ALA A 119 17.64 -10.91 -9.47
C ALA A 119 18.30 -10.78 -10.84
N SER A 120 18.90 -11.85 -11.38
CA SER A 120 19.59 -11.81 -12.68
C SER A 120 18.60 -11.54 -13.82
N THR A 121 17.44 -12.19 -13.78
CA THR A 121 16.41 -12.05 -14.81
C THR A 121 15.82 -10.65 -14.83
N ILE A 122 15.66 -10.04 -13.66
CA ILE A 122 15.19 -8.65 -13.55
C ILE A 122 16.27 -7.69 -14.05
N TYR A 123 17.53 -7.94 -13.72
CA TYR A 123 18.65 -7.14 -14.21
C TYR A 123 18.72 -7.18 -15.75
N ASP A 124 18.69 -8.37 -16.36
CA ASP A 124 18.71 -8.54 -17.81
C ASP A 124 17.51 -7.87 -18.48
N TYR A 125 16.34 -7.90 -17.85
CA TYR A 125 15.15 -7.21 -18.36
C TYR A 125 15.30 -5.69 -18.41
N LEU A 126 15.95 -5.10 -17.40
CA LEU A 126 16.20 -3.67 -17.35
C LEU A 126 17.29 -3.29 -18.36
N THR A 127 18.40 -4.03 -18.38
CA THR A 127 19.56 -3.77 -19.24
C THR A 127 19.25 -3.98 -20.73
N GLU A 128 18.52 -5.04 -21.09
CA GLU A 128 18.13 -5.29 -22.49
C GLU A 128 16.85 -4.53 -22.90
N GLU A 129 16.34 -3.66 -22.03
CA GLU A 129 15.10 -2.89 -22.26
C GLU A 129 13.90 -3.74 -22.72
N LYS A 130 13.82 -4.99 -22.26
CA LYS A 130 12.74 -5.94 -22.63
C LYS A 130 11.35 -5.38 -22.28
N TRP A 131 11.29 -4.47 -21.31
CA TRP A 131 10.09 -3.75 -20.91
C TRP A 131 9.42 -2.96 -22.05
N ARG A 132 10.15 -2.56 -23.10
CA ARG A 132 9.55 -1.87 -24.26
C ARG A 132 8.57 -2.75 -25.04
N LYS A 133 8.73 -4.08 -24.95
CA LYS A 133 7.86 -5.05 -25.61
C LYS A 133 6.67 -5.47 -24.76
N VAL A 134 6.67 -5.12 -23.48
CA VAL A 134 5.58 -5.45 -22.55
C VAL A 134 4.51 -4.38 -22.67
N ASP A 135 3.29 -4.81 -22.98
CA ASP A 135 2.15 -3.91 -23.09
C ASP A 135 1.91 -3.18 -21.76
N PRO A 136 1.79 -1.85 -21.78
CA PRO A 136 1.45 -1.10 -20.58
C PRO A 136 0.02 -1.38 -20.14
N TRP A 137 -0.25 -1.17 -18.86
CA TRP A 137 -1.62 -1.10 -18.38
C TRP A 137 -2.38 0.00 -19.12
N SER A 138 -3.64 -0.29 -19.44
CA SER A 138 -4.51 0.71 -20.07
C SER A 138 -4.63 1.97 -19.20
N ASP A 139 -4.73 3.14 -19.82
CA ASP A 139 -4.74 4.42 -19.12
C ASP A 139 -5.85 4.52 -18.06
N VAL A 140 -6.97 3.82 -18.27
CA VAL A 140 -8.09 3.77 -17.33
C VAL A 140 -7.81 2.89 -16.11
N THR A 141 -7.05 1.80 -16.27
CA THR A 141 -6.67 0.89 -15.18
C THR A 141 -5.35 1.29 -14.52
N SER A 142 -4.62 2.27 -15.07
CA SER A 142 -3.36 2.74 -14.49
C SER A 142 -3.58 3.22 -13.05
N PRO A 143 -2.69 2.86 -12.10
CA PRO A 143 -2.77 3.35 -10.73
C PRO A 143 -2.72 4.88 -10.68
N PHE A 144 -2.15 5.57 -11.66
CA PHE A 144 -2.12 7.04 -11.71
C PHE A 144 -3.43 7.68 -12.17
N SER A 145 -4.40 6.90 -12.66
CA SER A 145 -5.70 7.39 -13.10
C SER A 145 -6.63 7.66 -11.91
N LEU A 146 -7.69 8.45 -12.13
CA LEU A 146 -8.59 8.87 -11.04
C LEU A 146 -9.31 7.68 -10.38
N GLY A 147 -9.70 6.66 -11.16
CA GLY A 147 -10.45 5.51 -10.66
C GLY A 147 -9.70 4.71 -9.60
N PRO A 148 -8.52 4.14 -9.92
CA PRO A 148 -7.68 3.43 -8.97
C PRO A 148 -7.21 4.30 -7.79
N ARG A 149 -7.00 5.60 -7.98
CA ARG A 149 -6.72 6.53 -6.86
C ARG A 149 -7.88 6.61 -5.88
N VAL A 150 -9.11 6.73 -6.38
CA VAL A 150 -10.32 6.69 -5.55
C VAL A 150 -10.48 5.32 -4.89
N LEU A 151 -10.25 4.22 -5.60
CA LEU A 151 -10.25 2.87 -5.02
C LEU A 151 -9.21 2.71 -3.91
N GLY A 152 -8.01 3.27 -4.09
CA GLY A 152 -6.98 3.32 -3.05
C GLY A 152 -7.45 4.07 -1.80
N GLN A 153 -8.07 5.25 -1.98
CA GLN A 153 -8.64 6.02 -0.88
C GLN A 153 -9.74 5.24 -0.15
N VAL A 154 -10.64 4.59 -0.88
CA VAL A 154 -11.69 3.73 -0.31
C VAL A 154 -11.07 2.55 0.44
N GLY A 155 -9.99 1.95 -0.06
CA GLY A 155 -9.24 0.91 0.63
C GLY A 155 -8.71 1.36 1.99
N MET A 156 -8.06 2.54 2.04
CA MET A 156 -7.58 3.13 3.30
C MET A 156 -8.73 3.39 4.28
N PHE A 157 -9.84 3.98 3.80
CA PHE A 157 -11.04 4.18 4.64
C PHE A 157 -11.65 2.85 5.10
N GLY A 158 -11.62 1.82 4.27
CA GLY A 158 -12.07 0.48 4.62
C GLY A 158 -11.28 -0.10 5.79
N GLN A 159 -9.94 0.06 5.79
CA GLN A 159 -9.11 -0.36 6.91
C GLN A 159 -9.47 0.40 8.20
N GLN A 160 -9.73 1.70 8.10
CA GLN A 160 -10.16 2.54 9.24
C GLN A 160 -11.57 2.19 9.75
N LEU A 161 -12.49 1.83 8.85
CA LEU A 161 -13.82 1.31 9.22
C LEU A 161 -13.72 -0.07 9.86
N SER A 162 -12.81 -0.94 9.41
CA SER A 162 -12.58 -2.24 10.03
C SER A 162 -12.02 -2.11 11.45
N SER A 163 -11.15 -1.12 11.70
CA SER A 163 -10.67 -0.83 13.06
C SER A 163 -11.80 -0.28 13.93
N LEU A 164 -12.63 0.63 13.40
CA LEU A 164 -13.83 1.11 14.08
C LEU A 164 -14.80 -0.03 14.40
N GLY A 165 -14.96 -1.00 13.50
CA GLY A 165 -15.80 -2.19 13.71
C GLY A 165 -15.28 -3.08 14.85
N LYS A 166 -13.96 -3.27 14.96
CA LYS A 166 -13.35 -3.98 16.09
C LYS A 166 -13.60 -3.23 17.40
N THR A 167 -13.38 -1.91 17.41
CA THR A 167 -13.69 -1.08 18.58
C THR A 167 -15.16 -1.09 18.93
N PHE A 168 -16.07 -1.15 17.95
CA PHE A 168 -17.52 -1.27 18.15
C PHE A 168 -17.92 -2.59 18.79
N MET A 169 -17.25 -3.69 18.46
CA MET A 169 -17.47 -4.99 19.09
C MET A 169 -16.91 -5.08 20.51
N GLU A 170 -15.90 -4.28 20.86
CA GLU A 170 -15.33 -4.21 22.21
C GLU A 170 -15.99 -3.15 23.11
N LEU A 171 -16.95 -2.37 22.60
CA LEU A 171 -17.59 -1.31 23.37
C LEU A 171 -18.44 -1.90 24.51
N PRO A 172 -18.27 -1.44 25.76
CA PRO A 172 -19.09 -1.90 26.88
C PRO A 172 -20.57 -1.58 26.63
N SER A 173 -21.48 -2.41 27.15
CA SER A 173 -22.91 -2.38 26.83
C SER A 173 -23.57 -1.00 27.04
N TRP A 174 -23.10 -0.21 28.01
CA TRP A 174 -23.59 1.14 28.27
C TRP A 174 -23.28 2.11 27.11
N ALA A 175 -22.15 1.93 26.43
CA ALA A 175 -21.70 2.80 25.36
C ALA A 175 -22.43 2.52 24.05
N ILE A 176 -22.77 1.24 23.78
CA ILE A 176 -23.72 0.88 22.71
C ILE A 176 -25.08 1.53 22.97
N GLY A 177 -25.54 1.51 24.22
CA GLY A 177 -26.77 2.20 24.65
C GLY A 177 -26.72 3.71 24.42
N ALA A 178 -25.60 4.37 24.75
CA ALA A 178 -25.41 5.80 24.54
C ALA A 178 -25.39 6.20 23.06
N ILE A 179 -24.74 5.40 22.20
CA ILE A 179 -24.73 5.61 20.75
C ILE A 179 -26.16 5.46 20.19
N GLY A 180 -26.90 4.42 20.60
CA GLY A 180 -28.29 4.22 20.19
C GLY A 180 -29.21 5.39 20.57
N LEU A 181 -29.11 5.87 21.81
CA LEU A 181 -29.86 7.04 22.30
C LEU A 181 -29.50 8.32 21.54
N GLY A 182 -28.21 8.56 21.30
CA GLY A 182 -27.74 9.69 20.51
C GLY A 182 -28.28 9.65 19.07
N THR A 183 -28.27 8.48 18.44
CA THR A 183 -28.78 8.29 17.07
C THR A 183 -30.29 8.54 17.01
N LEU A 184 -31.05 8.11 18.02
CA LEU A 184 -32.49 8.37 18.14
C LEU A 184 -32.81 9.85 18.35
N LEU A 185 -32.01 10.56 19.15
CA LEU A 185 -32.17 12.00 19.36
C LEU A 185 -31.86 12.80 18.10
N VAL A 186 -30.82 12.41 17.36
CA VAL A 186 -30.45 13.04 16.08
C VAL A 186 -31.51 12.77 15.02
N MET A 187 -32.00 11.53 14.89
CA MET A 187 -33.10 11.19 13.98
C MET A 187 -34.40 11.92 14.35
N GLY A 188 -34.69 12.07 15.64
CA GLY A 188 -35.85 12.85 16.12
C GLY A 188 -35.73 14.34 15.83
N ALA A 189 -34.53 14.91 15.95
CA ALA A 189 -34.26 16.30 15.62
C ALA A 189 -34.34 16.56 14.11
N LEU A 190 -33.77 15.67 13.29
CA LEU A 190 -33.84 15.72 11.83
C LEU A 190 -35.27 15.55 11.32
N GLY A 191 -36.05 14.62 11.89
CA GLY A 191 -37.46 14.43 11.55
C GLY A 191 -38.33 15.66 11.86
N ARG A 192 -38.01 16.39 12.93
CA ARG A 192 -38.66 17.68 13.25
C ARG A 192 -38.26 18.81 12.31
N PHE A 193 -37.04 18.77 11.78
CA PHE A 193 -36.55 19.75 10.81
C PHE A 193 -37.03 19.49 9.37
N MET A 194 -37.30 18.23 9.00
CA MET A 194 -37.84 17.83 7.68
C MET A 194 -39.38 17.83 7.61
N ALA A 195 -40.07 18.10 8.73
CA ALA A 195 -41.52 18.20 8.77
C ALA A 195 -42.18 19.44 8.09
N PRO A 196 -41.51 20.58 7.76
CA PRO A 196 -42.25 21.76 7.31
C PRO A 196 -42.61 21.79 5.82
N THR A 197 -42.42 20.71 5.04
CA THR A 197 -42.70 20.73 3.59
C THR A 197 -43.54 19.57 3.06
N LEU A 198 -44.45 18.99 3.85
CA LEU A 198 -45.53 18.17 3.30
C LEU A 198 -46.76 19.07 3.03
N PRO A 199 -47.07 19.41 1.77
CA PRO A 199 -48.28 20.14 1.46
C PRO A 199 -49.50 19.31 1.88
N ALA A 200 -50.41 19.95 2.61
CA ALA A 200 -51.63 19.34 3.10
C ALA A 200 -52.41 18.68 1.96
N ALA A 201 -52.78 17.41 2.12
CA ALA A 201 -53.60 16.69 1.17
C ALA A 201 -54.97 17.39 1.00
N PRO A 202 -55.49 17.56 -0.23
CA PRO A 202 -56.76 18.21 -0.46
C PRO A 202 -57.92 17.39 0.14
N THR A 203 -58.70 18.03 1.01
CA THR A 203 -59.93 17.47 1.57
C THR A 203 -60.98 17.33 0.47
N LYS A 204 -61.38 16.09 0.17
CA LYS A 204 -62.46 15.78 -0.78
C LYS A 204 -63.78 16.39 -0.27
N PRO A 205 -64.54 17.13 -1.11
CA PRO A 205 -65.78 17.76 -0.67
C PRO A 205 -66.86 16.73 -0.34
N GLU A 206 -67.49 16.98 0.80
CA GLU A 206 -68.67 16.32 1.36
C GLU A 206 -69.82 16.31 0.34
N SER A 207 -70.23 15.11 -0.11
CA SER A 207 -71.35 14.95 -1.04
C SER A 207 -72.66 15.23 -0.30
N LYS A 208 -73.19 16.45 -0.49
CA LYS A 208 -74.55 16.82 -0.09
C LYS A 208 -75.61 15.99 -0.82
N LYS A 209 -76.47 15.38 0.00
CA LYS A 209 -77.87 14.97 -0.24
C LYS A 209 -78.57 15.61 -1.45
N LYS A 210 -79.13 14.76 -2.33
CA LYS A 210 -80.31 14.96 -3.21
C LYS A 210 -80.65 13.56 -3.74
N LYS A 211 -81.84 12.97 -3.64
CA LYS A 211 -83.20 13.42 -3.40
C LYS A 211 -83.97 12.20 -2.86
#